data_AF-A0A4R1BJA3-F1
#
_entry.id   AF-A0A4R1BJA3-F1
#
_cell.length_a   1.000
_cell.length_b   1.000
_cell.length_c   1.000
_cell.angle_alpha   90.00
_cell.angle_beta   90.00
_cell.angle_gamma   90.00
#
_symmetry.space_group_name_H-M   'P 1'
#
loop_
_entity.id
_entity.type
_entity.pdbx_description
1 polymer ?
#
loop_
_entity_poly.entity_id
_entity_poly.type
_entity_poly.pdbx_seq_one_letter_code
_entity_poly.pdbx_strand_id
1 'polypeptide(L)'
;MTEKEELNVEDIAPGLIVRHTSRKIGDLTPEEARRKLIAGEISFSEFVDQAGPEYREILEFMTEYDLHPGRPQEVLHCIECYAAGREKERLKRQLARLYDTEDRKAS
;
A
#
# COMPACT_ATOMS: atom_id res chain seq x y z
N MET A 1 -7.55 -17.59 -39.38
CA MET A 1 -6.89 -18.89 -39.14
C MET A 1 -5.49 -18.58 -38.66
N THR A 2 -4.93 -19.08 -37.57
CA THR A 2 -5.33 -19.94 -36.47
C THR A 2 -4.08 -19.91 -35.57
N GLU A 3 -4.28 -19.61 -34.29
CA GLU A 3 -3.56 -20.06 -33.08
C GLU A 3 -2.05 -20.40 -33.16
N LYS A 4 -1.28 -19.90 -32.17
CA LYS A 4 -0.64 -20.77 -31.16
C LYS A 4 -0.01 -19.99 -30.00
N GLU A 5 -0.41 -20.42 -28.81
CA GLU A 5 0.28 -20.22 -27.53
C GLU A 5 1.74 -20.66 -27.60
N GLU A 6 2.62 -19.89 -26.97
CA GLU A 6 3.82 -20.42 -26.33
C GLU A 6 3.94 -19.79 -24.93
N LEU A 7 3.43 -20.54 -23.96
CA LEU A 7 3.89 -20.51 -22.57
C LEU A 7 5.35 -20.96 -22.57
N ASN A 8 6.28 -20.13 -22.09
CA ASN A 8 7.44 -20.69 -21.40
C ASN A 8 7.93 -19.81 -20.25
N VAL A 9 8.27 -20.53 -19.19
CA VAL A 9 8.52 -20.13 -17.81
C VAL A 9 10.03 -20.09 -17.62
N GLU A 10 10.59 -18.93 -17.31
CA GLU A 10 11.98 -18.77 -16.84
C GLU A 10 11.97 -17.49 -15.97
N ASP A 11 12.47 -17.37 -14.75
CA ASP A 11 13.26 -18.20 -13.86
C ASP A 11 13.19 -17.42 -12.52
N ILE A 12 12.70 -18.04 -11.44
CA ILE A 12 12.49 -17.35 -10.15
C ILE A 12 13.81 -17.39 -9.38
N ALA A 13 14.71 -16.45 -9.71
CA ALA A 13 15.88 -16.16 -8.90
C ALA A 13 15.48 -15.33 -7.67
N PRO A 14 15.94 -15.66 -6.45
CA PRO A 14 15.73 -14.85 -5.26
C PRO A 14 16.68 -13.64 -5.31
N GLY A 15 16.28 -12.63 -6.07
CA GLY A 15 17.07 -11.44 -6.36
C GLY A 15 16.19 -10.41 -7.05
N LEU A 16 15.20 -9.93 -6.29
CA LEU A 16 14.21 -8.90 -6.57
C LEU A 16 14.63 -7.87 -7.65
N ILE A 17 14.39 -8.18 -8.93
CA ILE A 17 14.33 -7.16 -9.98
C ILE A 17 12.88 -6.69 -10.01
N VAL A 18 12.61 -5.60 -9.28
CA VAL A 18 11.35 -4.87 -9.36
C VAL A 18 11.22 -4.32 -10.78
N ARG A 19 10.65 -5.12 -11.68
CA ARG A 19 10.19 -4.67 -12.98
C ARG A 19 8.98 -3.78 -12.72
N HIS A 20 9.20 -2.48 -12.57
CA HIS A 20 8.14 -1.49 -12.70
C HIS A 20 7.62 -1.54 -14.13
N THR A 21 6.67 -2.44 -14.38
CA THR A 21 5.73 -2.22 -15.47
C THR A 21 4.84 -1.09 -15.00
N SER A 22 5.23 0.15 -15.30
CA SER A 22 4.38 1.36 -15.28
C SER A 22 3.26 1.20 -16.32
N ARG A 23 2.42 0.19 -16.14
CA ARG A 23 1.12 0.09 -16.76
C ARG A 23 0.28 0.99 -15.88
N LYS A 24 -0.13 2.16 -16.39
CA LYS A 24 -1.15 3.01 -15.75
C LYS A 24 -2.16 2.09 -15.11
N ILE A 25 -2.13 2.02 -13.78
CA ILE A 25 -3.05 1.16 -13.09
C ILE A 25 -4.36 1.93 -13.21
N GLY A 26 -5.24 1.45 -14.11
CA GLY A 26 -6.56 2.06 -14.28
C GLY A 26 -7.28 2.11 -12.94
N ASP A 27 -8.24 3.03 -12.80
CA ASP A 27 -9.10 3.28 -11.62
C ASP A 27 -9.11 2.11 -10.62
N LEU A 28 -8.11 2.04 -9.72
CA LEU A 28 -8.14 1.05 -8.66
C LEU A 28 -9.12 1.52 -7.63
N THR A 29 -9.95 0.60 -7.15
CA THR A 29 -10.67 0.88 -5.91
C THR A 29 -9.68 1.07 -4.76
N PRO A 30 -10.03 1.84 -3.72
CA PRO A 30 -9.18 2.02 -2.54
C PRO A 30 -8.74 0.69 -1.92
N GLU A 31 -9.59 -0.33 -1.97
CA GLU A 31 -9.29 -1.67 -1.48
C GLU A 31 -8.20 -2.38 -2.31
N GLU A 32 -8.27 -2.29 -3.64
CA GLU A 32 -7.25 -2.86 -4.53
C GLU A 32 -5.93 -2.12 -4.42
N ALA A 33 -5.97 -0.78 -4.38
CA ALA A 33 -4.78 0.05 -4.19
C ALA A 33 -4.08 -0.33 -2.88
N ARG A 34 -4.84 -0.54 -1.81
CA ARG A 34 -4.32 -0.95 -0.51
C ARG A 34 -3.70 -2.34 -0.51
N ARG A 35 -4.35 -3.34 -1.14
CA ARG A 35 -3.76 -4.68 -1.28
C ARG A 35 -2.44 -4.63 -2.04
N LYS A 36 -2.41 -3.88 -3.15
CA LYS A 36 -1.20 -3.69 -3.95
C LYS A 36 -0.11 -2.93 -3.21
N LEU A 37 -0.46 -1.94 -2.38
CA LEU A 37 0.50 -1.22 -1.54
C LEU A 37 1.12 -2.15 -0.49
N ILE A 38 0.29 -2.95 0.19
CA ILE A 38 0.74 -3.94 1.18
C ILE A 38 1.64 -5.00 0.52
N ALA A 39 1.31 -5.40 -0.71
CA ALA A 39 2.09 -6.35 -1.50
C ALA A 39 3.37 -5.75 -2.12
N GLY A 40 3.60 -4.44 -2.01
CA GLY A 40 4.72 -3.74 -2.63
C GLY A 40 4.62 -3.65 -4.17
N GLU A 41 3.42 -3.86 -4.73
CA GLU A 41 3.16 -3.80 -6.17
C GLU A 41 2.98 -2.36 -6.67
N ILE A 42 2.63 -1.42 -5.78
CA ILE A 42 2.52 0.01 -6.10
C ILE A 42 3.30 0.84 -5.09
N SER A 43 3.79 1.99 -5.56
CA SER A 43 4.49 2.95 -4.73
C SER A 43 3.54 3.73 -3.85
N PHE A 44 4.03 4.28 -2.73
CA PHE A 44 3.25 5.15 -1.85
C PHE A 44 2.61 6.33 -2.58
N SER A 45 3.34 6.99 -3.48
CA SER A 45 2.83 8.10 -4.29
C SER A 45 1.69 7.67 -5.21
N GLU A 46 1.77 6.46 -5.78
CA GLU A 46 0.72 5.90 -6.64
C GLU A 46 -0.54 5.54 -5.85
N PHE A 47 -0.39 5.14 -4.59
CA PHE A 47 -1.52 4.91 -3.71
C PHE A 47 -2.22 6.24 -3.33
N VAL A 48 -1.48 7.31 -3.02
CA VAL A 48 -2.10 8.63 -2.69
C VAL A 48 -2.85 9.21 -3.87
N ASP A 49 -2.30 9.09 -5.08
CA ASP A 49 -2.96 9.57 -6.30
C ASP A 49 -4.32 8.91 -6.52
N GLN A 50 -4.48 7.65 -6.08
CA GLN A 50 -5.70 6.85 -6.26
C GLN A 50 -6.64 6.85 -5.04
N ALA A 51 -6.13 6.71 -3.82
CA ALA A 51 -6.90 6.64 -2.58
C ALA A 51 -7.23 8.02 -2.00
N GLY A 52 -6.54 9.07 -2.47
CA GLY A 52 -6.77 10.45 -2.09
C GLY A 52 -5.85 10.98 -0.98
N PRO A 53 -5.90 12.30 -0.73
CA PRO A 53 -4.98 13.00 0.17
C PRO A 53 -5.19 12.67 1.66
N GLU A 54 -6.25 11.95 2.01
CA GLU A 54 -6.55 11.59 3.41
C GLU A 54 -5.56 10.60 4.03
N TYR A 55 -4.82 9.86 3.20
CA TYR A 55 -3.75 8.96 3.63
C TYR A 55 -2.36 9.59 3.55
N ARG A 56 -2.26 10.84 3.11
CA ARG A 56 -0.97 11.45 2.79
C ARG A 56 -0.04 11.46 4.01
N GLU A 57 -0.53 11.83 5.19
CA GLU A 57 0.35 11.97 6.36
C GLU A 57 0.82 10.63 6.93
N ILE A 58 -0.04 9.61 6.95
CA ILE A 58 0.39 8.29 7.41
C ILE A 58 1.48 7.73 6.50
N LEU A 59 1.43 8.06 5.21
CA LEU A 59 2.42 7.62 4.22
C LEU A 59 3.68 8.49 4.24
N GLU A 60 3.56 9.80 4.48
CA GLU A 60 4.70 10.69 4.75
C GLU A 60 5.43 10.23 6.01
N PHE A 61 4.71 9.87 7.07
CA PHE A 61 5.28 9.28 8.28
C PHE A 61 5.94 7.92 8.00
N MET A 62 5.29 7.02 7.26
CA MET A 62 5.92 5.75 6.88
C MET A 62 7.20 5.97 6.08
N THR A 63 7.22 6.95 5.17
CA THR A 63 8.42 7.26 4.37
C THR A 63 9.53 7.86 5.22
N GLU A 64 9.19 8.76 6.16
CA GLU A 64 10.17 9.40 7.06
C GLU A 64 10.88 8.39 7.97
N TYR A 65 10.15 7.38 8.45
CA TYR A 65 10.66 6.34 9.35
C TYR A 65 11.00 5.01 8.65
N ASP A 66 11.04 4.97 7.31
CA ASP A 66 11.31 3.78 6.48
C ASP A 66 10.42 2.56 6.85
N LEU A 67 9.13 2.82 7.12
CA LEU A 67 8.17 1.82 7.59
C LEU A 67 7.44 1.15 6.42
N HIS A 68 7.34 -0.18 6.47
CA HIS A 68 6.65 -0.94 5.44
C HIS A 68 5.12 -0.97 5.67
N PRO A 69 4.29 -0.70 4.65
CA PRO A 69 2.82 -0.74 4.76
C PRO A 69 2.29 -2.19 4.85
N GLY A 70 3.17 -3.19 4.81
CA GLY A 70 2.83 -4.58 5.16
C GLY A 70 3.04 -4.92 6.64
N ARG A 71 3.50 -3.97 7.46
CA ARG A 71 3.81 -4.16 8.88
C ARG A 71 3.04 -3.17 9.77
N PRO A 72 1.70 -3.28 9.86
CA PRO A 72 0.86 -2.34 10.61
C PRO A 72 1.26 -2.17 12.08
N GLN A 73 1.70 -3.26 12.74
CA GLN A 73 2.13 -3.24 14.14
C GLN A 73 3.40 -2.41 14.34
N GLU A 74 4.37 -2.52 13.42
CA GLU A 74 5.62 -1.77 13.45
C GLU A 74 5.35 -0.27 13.22
N VAL A 75 4.43 0.04 12.30
CA VAL A 75 3.98 1.40 12.06
C VAL A 75 3.28 1.98 13.28
N LEU A 76 2.34 1.22 13.88
CA LEU A 76 1.65 1.64 15.09
C LEU A 76 2.63 1.92 16.22
N HIS A 77 3.62 1.04 16.41
CA HIS A 77 4.66 1.23 17.42
C HIS A 77 5.47 2.50 17.18
N CYS A 78 5.90 2.77 15.94
CA CYS A 78 6.60 4.02 15.62
C CYS A 78 5.75 5.26 15.86
N ILE A 79 4.46 5.23 15.50
CA ILE A 79 3.52 6.32 15.82
C ILE A 79 3.45 6.52 17.34
N GLU A 80 3.48 5.45 18.13
CA GLU A 80 3.43 5.57 19.58
C GLU A 80 4.67 6.21 20.19
N CYS A 81 5.84 5.94 19.60
CA CYS A 81 7.13 6.43 20.05
C CYS A 81 7.45 7.85 19.59
N TYR A 82 7.12 8.18 18.34
CA TYR A 82 7.59 9.41 17.70
C TYR A 82 6.52 10.47 17.50
N ALA A 83 5.26 10.08 17.29
CA ALA A 83 4.18 11.05 17.12
C ALA A 83 3.59 11.48 18.48
N ALA A 84 3.20 12.76 18.58
CA ALA A 84 2.63 13.32 19.81
C ALA A 84 1.32 14.08 19.59
N GLY A 85 0.46 14.08 20.62
CA GLY A 85 -0.78 14.86 20.64
C GLY A 85 -1.73 14.53 19.48
N ARG A 86 -2.20 15.57 18.78
CA ARG A 86 -3.19 15.45 17.69
C ARG A 86 -2.66 14.71 16.47
N GLU A 87 -1.35 14.76 16.22
CA GLU A 87 -0.71 14.05 15.11
C GLU A 87 -0.82 12.54 15.32
N LYS A 88 -0.47 12.06 16.53
CA LYS A 88 -0.61 10.65 16.93
C LYS A 88 -2.03 10.13 16.70
N GLU A 89 -3.06 10.88 17.13
CA GLU A 89 -4.46 10.50 16.91
C GLU A 89 -4.87 10.50 15.44
N ARG A 90 -4.31 11.40 14.63
CA ARG A 90 -4.58 11.48 13.19
C ARG A 90 -3.93 10.31 12.44
N LEU A 91 -2.67 10.02 12.73
CA LEU A 91 -1.93 8.89 12.18
C LEU A 91 -2.57 7.55 12.56
N LYS A 92 -2.96 7.36 13.83
CA LYS A 92 -3.68 6.15 14.26
C LYS A 92 -5.00 5.97 13.52
N ARG A 93 -5.76 7.05 13.26
CA ARG A 93 -7.01 6.99 12.49
C ARG A 93 -6.78 6.66 11.02
N GLN A 94 -5.77 7.25 10.39
CA GLN A 94 -5.42 6.93 9.01
C GLN A 94 -4.91 5.50 8.88
N LEU A 95 -4.09 5.04 9.83
CA LEU A 95 -3.64 3.66 9.91
C LEU A 95 -4.83 2.72 10.07
N ALA A 96 -5.76 3.01 10.98
CA ALA A 96 -6.97 2.21 11.13
C ALA A 96 -7.71 2.12 9.79
N ARG A 97 -7.99 3.22 9.10
CA ARG A 97 -8.63 3.20 7.76
C ARG A 97 -7.85 2.40 6.72
N LEU A 98 -6.53 2.44 6.77
CA LEU A 98 -5.66 1.71 5.84
C LEU A 98 -5.71 0.18 6.06
N TYR A 99 -6.10 -0.31 7.24
CA TYR A 99 -6.15 -1.75 7.52
C TYR A 99 -7.55 -2.26 7.91
N ASP A 100 -8.51 -1.36 8.14
CA ASP A 100 -9.92 -1.66 8.31
C ASP A 100 -10.48 -2.07 6.95
N THR A 101 -10.52 -3.37 6.69
CA THR A 101 -11.09 -3.95 5.45
C THR A 101 -12.38 -4.70 5.68
N GLU A 102 -12.91 -4.74 6.90
CA GLU A 102 -14.05 -5.58 7.23
C GLU A 102 -14.79 -4.90 8.39
N ASP A 103 -15.71 -3.97 8.08
CA ASP A 103 -17.05 -3.87 8.71
C ASP A 103 -17.80 -2.60 8.23
N ARG A 104 -18.09 -2.45 6.94
CA ARG A 104 -19.18 -1.55 6.51
C ARG A 104 -19.90 -2.00 5.24
N LYS A 105 -20.09 -3.31 5.11
CA LYS A 105 -21.07 -3.92 4.19
C LYS A 105 -22.04 -4.85 4.96
N ALA A 106 -22.52 -4.44 6.13
CA ALA A 106 -23.70 -5.04 6.76
C ALA A 106 -24.21 -4.16 7.92
N SER A 107 -25.02 -3.15 7.62
CA SER A 107 -26.19 -2.73 8.44
C SER A 107 -26.96 -1.63 7.70
#